data_AF-A0A814C8L9-F1
#
_entry.id   AF-A0A814C8L9-F1
#
_cell.length_a   1.000
_cell.length_b   1.000
_cell.length_c   1.000
_cell.angle_alpha   90.00
_cell.angle_beta   90.00
_cell.angle_gamma   90.00
#
_symmetry.space_group_name_H-M   'P 1'
#
loop_
_entity.id
_entity.type
_entity.pdbx_description
1 polymer ?
#
loop_
_entity_poly.entity_id
_entity_poly.type
_entity_poly.pdbx_seq_one_letter_code
_entity_poly.pdbx_strand_id
1 'polypeptide(L)'
;MVSDVLTAHPDNPLFQRSQNEWAAVVTKYHELLEYDGGQCIERSASGSIQVGFESYFDNDGIINQFTRLFKILPFKKAYAKQSFMLLWAMLPNTRCKIDQMSYSDKNGKQHTVDCFFTTGENKGQSKGLLILAKELGISVPPKAKLEEIKQLLNAHEAFRNISKLKTVARTYGIAISFSPKFHCELNPIEGLWAHSKQYIRRRTD
;
A
#
# COMPACT_ATOMS: atom_id res chain seq x y z
N MET A 1 -7.76 -7.29 -4.26
CA MET A 1 -7.08 -7.33 -5.56
C MET A 1 -6.09 -6.19 -5.58
N VAL A 2 -4.85 -6.48 -5.21
CA VAL A 2 -3.70 -5.61 -5.42
C VAL A 2 -2.94 -6.28 -6.55
N SER A 3 -2.35 -5.50 -7.46
CA SER A 3 -1.15 -5.90 -8.21
C SER A 3 -1.24 -6.37 -9.67
N ASP A 4 -2.37 -6.43 -10.38
CA ASP A 4 -2.26 -6.67 -11.84
C ASP A 4 -1.65 -5.48 -12.61
N VAL A 5 -1.57 -4.30 -11.98
CA VAL A 5 -0.98 -3.07 -12.59
C VAL A 5 0.54 -2.99 -12.39
N LEU A 6 1.12 -3.75 -11.45
CA LEU A 6 2.57 -3.72 -11.17
C LEU A 6 3.23 -5.09 -11.23
N THR A 7 2.48 -6.18 -11.20
CA THR A 7 2.98 -7.50 -11.56
C THR A 7 2.79 -7.67 -13.06
N ALA A 8 3.89 -7.56 -13.82
CA ALA A 8 3.88 -7.76 -15.26
C ALA A 8 4.65 -9.03 -15.62
N HIS A 9 4.25 -9.71 -16.70
CA HIS A 9 5.08 -10.75 -17.28
C HIS A 9 6.45 -10.14 -17.65
N PRO A 10 7.59 -10.85 -17.45
CA PRO A 10 8.92 -10.33 -17.76
C PRO A 10 9.05 -9.76 -19.18
N ASP A 11 8.27 -10.31 -20.11
CA ASP A 11 8.27 -9.92 -21.53
C ASP A 11 7.51 -8.62 -21.83
N ASN A 12 6.72 -8.10 -20.89
CA ASN A 12 5.96 -6.86 -21.09
C ASN A 12 5.85 -6.02 -19.80
N PRO A 13 6.97 -5.49 -19.28
CA PRO A 13 6.99 -4.70 -18.06
C PRO A 13 6.16 -3.42 -18.20
N LEU A 14 5.17 -3.26 -17.32
CA LEU A 14 4.38 -2.04 -17.23
C LEU A 14 5.28 -0.88 -16.81
N PHE A 15 5.07 0.31 -17.38
CA PHE A 15 5.85 1.51 -17.09
C PHE A 15 7.36 1.42 -17.40
N GLN A 16 7.81 0.52 -18.27
CA GLN A 16 9.20 0.51 -18.76
C GLN A 16 9.62 1.86 -19.37
N ARG A 17 10.85 2.28 -19.09
CA ARG A 17 11.48 3.51 -19.60
C ARG A 17 12.34 3.25 -20.81
N SER A 18 12.39 4.23 -21.72
CA SER A 18 13.48 4.30 -22.69
C SER A 18 14.83 4.57 -22.00
N GLN A 19 15.95 4.28 -22.66
CA GLN A 19 17.28 4.51 -22.11
C GLN A 19 17.48 5.98 -21.68
N ASN A 20 16.98 6.92 -22.48
CA ASN A 20 17.10 8.36 -22.21
C ASN A 20 16.24 8.79 -21.02
N GLU A 21 15.01 8.26 -20.91
CA GLU A 21 14.15 8.52 -19.75
C GLU A 21 14.77 7.94 -18.48
N TRP A 22 15.35 6.74 -18.56
CA TRP A 22 15.99 6.10 -17.42
C TRP A 22 17.25 6.83 -16.95
N ALA A 23 18.10 7.29 -17.88
CA ALA A 23 19.29 8.07 -17.54
C ALA A 23 18.92 9.33 -16.74
N ALA A 24 17.85 10.02 -17.13
CA ALA A 24 17.34 11.18 -16.41
C ALA A 24 16.78 10.82 -15.01
N VAL A 25 16.06 9.69 -14.90
CA VAL A 25 15.56 9.17 -13.61
C VAL A 25 16.72 8.89 -12.66
N VAL A 26 17.73 8.14 -13.11
CA VAL A 26 18.89 7.73 -12.32
C VAL A 26 19.76 8.91 -11.91
N THR A 27 19.85 9.95 -12.75
CA THR A 27 20.56 11.18 -12.39
C THR A 27 19.93 11.86 -11.18
N LYS A 28 18.60 11.76 -11.02
CA LYS A 28 17.88 12.32 -9.86
C LYS A 28 17.79 11.35 -8.69
N TYR A 29 17.63 10.06 -8.96
CA TYR A 29 17.40 8.99 -7.98
C TYR A 29 18.43 7.88 -8.18
N HIS A 30 19.69 8.18 -7.85
CA HIS A 30 20.83 7.27 -7.98
C HIS A 30 20.63 5.93 -7.27
N GLU A 31 19.89 5.93 -6.16
CA GLU A 31 19.55 4.74 -5.38
C GLU A 31 18.73 3.71 -6.18
N LEU A 32 18.11 4.09 -7.30
CA LEU A 32 17.43 3.15 -8.18
C LEU A 32 18.39 2.24 -8.97
N LEU A 33 19.70 2.56 -8.98
CA LEU A 33 20.75 1.68 -9.48
C LEU A 33 21.15 0.62 -8.45
N GLU A 34 20.94 0.90 -7.16
CA GLU A 34 21.25 -0.06 -6.11
C GLU A 34 20.23 -1.20 -6.20
N TYR A 35 20.76 -2.42 -6.28
CA TYR A 35 19.99 -3.63 -6.54
C TYR A 35 19.05 -3.91 -5.35
N ASP A 36 17.77 -3.60 -5.54
CA ASP A 36 16.71 -3.67 -4.51
C ASP A 36 16.21 -5.12 -4.30
N GLY A 37 17.13 -6.05 -4.09
CA GLY A 37 16.81 -7.44 -3.75
C GLY A 37 16.12 -8.27 -4.84
N GLY A 38 16.20 -7.85 -6.11
CA GLY A 38 15.71 -8.64 -7.25
C GLY A 38 14.21 -8.58 -7.52
N GLN A 39 13.47 -7.67 -6.87
CA GLN A 39 12.02 -7.66 -6.99
C GLN A 39 11.47 -6.83 -8.16
N CYS A 40 12.23 -5.91 -8.78
CA CYS A 40 11.71 -5.06 -9.86
C CYS A 40 12.49 -5.23 -11.18
N ILE A 41 11.76 -5.29 -12.29
CA ILE A 41 12.35 -5.35 -13.64
C ILE A 41 13.16 -4.08 -13.92
N GLU A 42 14.28 -4.25 -14.62
CA GLU A 42 15.18 -3.15 -15.00
C GLU A 42 14.40 -2.02 -15.71
N ARG A 43 14.67 -0.76 -15.33
CA ARG A 43 14.04 0.43 -15.92
C ARG A 43 12.51 0.48 -15.80
N SER A 44 11.94 -0.32 -14.90
CA SER A 44 10.51 -0.43 -14.65
C SER A 44 10.20 -0.34 -13.16
N ALA A 45 8.94 -0.04 -12.83
CA ALA A 45 8.38 -0.21 -11.48
C ALA A 45 7.69 -1.58 -11.30
N SER A 46 7.66 -2.40 -12.35
CA SER A 46 7.03 -3.72 -12.29
C SER A 46 7.82 -4.67 -11.42
N GLY A 47 7.10 -5.32 -10.51
CA GLY A 47 7.63 -6.41 -9.73
C GLY A 47 7.79 -7.68 -10.57
N SER A 48 8.93 -8.37 -10.47
CA SER A 48 9.04 -9.78 -10.84
C SER A 48 8.66 -10.61 -9.61
N ILE A 49 7.66 -11.48 -9.76
CA ILE A 49 7.26 -12.42 -8.70
C ILE A 49 7.68 -13.83 -9.12
N GLN A 50 8.40 -14.53 -8.27
CA GLN A 50 8.62 -15.98 -8.42
C GLN A 50 7.41 -16.75 -7.90
N VAL A 51 6.54 -17.14 -8.83
CA VAL A 51 5.33 -17.93 -8.53
C VAL A 51 5.71 -19.20 -7.79
N GLY A 52 5.12 -19.41 -6.61
CA GLY A 52 5.34 -20.58 -5.76
C GLY A 52 6.37 -20.39 -4.63
N PHE A 53 7.16 -19.30 -4.66
CA PHE A 53 8.15 -18.98 -3.62
C PHE A 53 7.83 -17.67 -2.91
N GLU A 54 7.35 -16.67 -3.65
CA GLU A 54 7.08 -15.34 -3.12
C GLU A 54 5.58 -15.11 -2.91
N SER A 55 5.22 -14.44 -1.82
CA SER A 55 3.84 -14.07 -1.55
C SER A 55 3.40 -12.96 -2.51
N TYR A 56 2.29 -13.19 -3.21
CA TYR A 56 1.68 -12.22 -4.13
C TYR A 56 1.21 -10.91 -3.45
N PHE A 57 1.13 -10.87 -2.10
CA PHE A 57 0.64 -9.72 -1.31
C PHE A 57 1.59 -9.35 -0.16
N ASP A 58 2.86 -9.05 -0.46
CA ASP A 58 3.75 -8.42 0.52
C ASP A 58 3.54 -6.89 0.55
N ASN A 59 3.16 -6.35 1.72
CA ASN A 59 2.90 -4.92 1.88
C ASN A 59 4.16 -4.08 1.64
N ASP A 60 5.32 -4.55 2.04
CA ASP A 60 6.57 -3.80 1.89
C ASP A 60 7.03 -3.81 0.43
N GLY A 61 6.98 -4.96 -0.24
CA GLY A 61 7.17 -5.07 -1.69
C GLY A 61 6.22 -4.16 -2.49
N ILE A 62 4.94 -4.10 -2.12
CA ILE A 62 3.95 -3.20 -2.72
C ILE A 62 4.36 -1.73 -2.53
N ILE A 63 4.73 -1.33 -1.31
CA ILE A 63 5.14 0.05 -1.01
C ILE A 63 6.40 0.41 -1.80
N ASN A 64 7.36 -0.50 -1.93
CA ASN A 64 8.59 -0.31 -2.70
C ASN A 64 8.29 -0.13 -4.19
N GLN A 65 7.46 -1.00 -4.78
CA GLN A 65 7.06 -0.89 -6.18
C GLN A 65 6.36 0.45 -6.47
N PHE A 66 5.45 0.88 -5.59
CA PHE A 66 4.79 2.18 -5.74
C PHE A 66 5.74 3.36 -5.54
N THR A 67 6.65 3.28 -4.57
CA THR A 67 7.67 4.31 -4.35
C THR A 67 8.53 4.49 -5.61
N ARG A 68 8.96 3.38 -6.19
CA ARG A 68 9.71 3.35 -7.45
C ARG A 68 8.88 3.89 -8.61
N LEU A 69 7.61 3.51 -8.73
CA LEU A 69 6.68 4.07 -9.70
C LEU A 69 6.62 5.61 -9.58
N PHE A 70 6.41 6.14 -8.38
CA PHE A 70 6.30 7.58 -8.14
C PHE A 70 7.58 8.35 -8.50
N LYS A 71 8.76 7.74 -8.32
CA LYS A 71 10.04 8.31 -8.77
C LYS A 71 10.15 8.36 -10.30
N ILE A 72 9.67 7.32 -10.99
CA ILE A 72 9.81 7.16 -12.44
C ILE A 72 8.75 7.97 -13.20
N LEU A 73 7.52 8.08 -12.67
CA LEU A 73 6.37 8.68 -13.35
C LEU A 73 6.61 10.08 -13.93
N PRO A 74 7.25 11.04 -13.21
CA PRO A 74 7.51 12.39 -13.72
C PRO A 74 8.34 12.42 -15.01
N PHE A 75 9.12 11.37 -15.27
CA PHE A 75 10.02 11.28 -16.42
C PHE A 75 9.35 10.63 -17.64
N LYS A 76 8.12 10.09 -17.51
CA LYS A 76 7.36 9.67 -18.69
C LYS A 76 6.66 10.88 -19.29
N LYS A 77 7.06 11.27 -20.51
CA LYS A 77 6.38 12.35 -21.25
C LYS A 77 4.87 12.10 -21.40
N ALA A 78 4.47 10.85 -21.63
CA ALA A 78 3.06 10.47 -21.77
C ALA A 78 2.23 10.68 -20.49
N TYR A 79 2.85 10.76 -19.31
CA TYR A 79 2.15 10.89 -18.03
C TYR A 79 2.54 12.12 -17.20
N ALA A 80 3.44 12.98 -17.72
CA ALA A 80 4.00 14.14 -17.00
C ALA A 80 2.97 15.20 -16.55
N LYS A 81 1.69 15.09 -16.96
CA LYS A 81 0.60 16.00 -16.61
C LYS A 81 -0.62 15.31 -16.01
N GLN A 82 -0.54 14.02 -15.69
CA GLN A 82 -1.69 13.26 -15.20
C GLN A 82 -1.66 13.10 -13.69
N SER A 83 -2.80 13.38 -13.05
CA SER A 83 -3.08 12.96 -11.68
C SER A 83 -3.41 11.46 -11.67
N PHE A 84 -2.65 10.67 -10.92
CA PHE A 84 -2.83 9.21 -10.87
C PHE A 84 -3.87 8.82 -9.83
N MET A 85 -4.94 8.16 -10.26
CA MET A 85 -5.90 7.55 -9.35
C MET A 85 -5.52 6.09 -9.13
N LEU A 86 -5.09 5.77 -7.92
CA LEU A 86 -4.71 4.41 -7.52
C LEU A 86 -5.85 3.70 -6.80
N LEU A 87 -6.61 2.92 -7.57
CA LEU A 87 -7.81 2.23 -7.11
C LEU A 87 -7.43 1.07 -6.19
N TRP A 88 -7.70 1.22 -4.90
CA TRP A 88 -7.50 0.18 -3.89
C TRP A 88 -8.78 -0.04 -3.12
N ALA A 89 -9.10 -1.31 -2.88
CA ALA A 89 -10.20 -1.75 -2.04
C ALA A 89 -9.68 -1.99 -0.61
N MET A 90 -10.01 -1.13 0.34
CA MET A 90 -9.80 -1.35 1.78
C MET A 90 -11.08 -1.01 2.56
N LEU A 91 -11.22 -1.63 3.76
CA LEU A 91 -12.31 -1.58 4.78
C LEU A 91 -13.40 -2.68 4.74
N PRO A 92 -14.04 -3.04 5.86
CA PRO A 92 -13.59 -3.53 7.16
C PRO A 92 -13.80 -5.07 7.27
N ASN A 93 -13.47 -5.69 8.41
CA ASN A 93 -13.72 -7.12 8.76
C ASN A 93 -12.85 -8.24 8.20
N THR A 94 -11.76 -7.98 7.48
CA THR A 94 -10.71 -9.01 7.37
C THR A 94 -9.95 -9.02 8.68
N ARG A 95 -10.04 -10.12 9.45
CA ARG A 95 -9.20 -10.44 10.60
C ARG A 95 -7.73 -10.60 10.15
N CYS A 96 -7.14 -9.57 9.56
CA CYS A 96 -5.69 -9.49 9.52
C CYS A 96 -5.25 -9.50 10.97
N LYS A 97 -4.49 -10.52 11.35
CA LYS A 97 -3.73 -10.49 12.60
C LYS A 97 -2.76 -9.33 12.45
N ILE A 98 -3.18 -8.17 12.92
CA ILE A 98 -2.28 -7.03 13.06
C ILE A 98 -1.51 -7.34 14.33
N ASP A 99 -0.32 -7.91 14.18
CA ASP A 99 0.54 -8.22 15.31
C ASP A 99 1.14 -6.95 15.90
N GLN A 100 1.27 -5.90 15.07
CA GLN A 100 1.90 -4.64 15.42
C GLN A 100 1.28 -3.46 14.65
N MET A 101 1.11 -2.33 15.31
CA MET A 101 0.67 -1.05 14.72
C MET A 101 1.85 -0.07 14.73
N SER A 102 2.11 0.56 13.59
CA SER A 102 3.11 1.64 13.50
C SER A 102 2.43 2.95 13.10
N TYR A 103 2.78 4.04 13.77
CA TYR A 103 2.26 5.37 13.50
C TYR A 103 3.30 6.45 13.73
N SER A 104 3.15 7.60 13.07
CA SER A 104 3.97 8.77 13.29
C SER A 104 3.21 9.77 14.15
N ASP A 105 3.83 10.30 15.20
CA ASP A 105 3.24 11.36 16.00
C ASP A 105 3.25 12.72 15.26
N LYS A 106 2.67 13.75 15.89
CA LYS A 106 2.66 15.13 15.38
C LYS A 106 4.04 15.72 15.12
N ASN A 107 5.09 15.17 15.72
CA ASN A 107 6.49 15.60 15.54
C ASN A 107 7.22 14.75 14.48
N GLY A 108 6.52 13.83 13.80
CA GLY A 108 7.07 12.93 12.80
C GLY A 108 7.87 11.77 13.38
N LYS A 109 7.86 11.56 14.70
CA LYS A 109 8.55 10.44 15.32
C LYS A 109 7.74 9.16 15.10
N GLN A 110 8.41 8.12 14.62
CA GLN A 110 7.80 6.80 14.44
C GLN A 110 7.65 6.10 15.80
N HIS A 111 6.45 5.58 16.03
CA HIS A 111 6.09 4.77 17.18
C HIS A 111 5.54 3.45 16.70
N THR A 112 5.79 2.41 17.49
CA THR A 112 5.39 1.06 17.19
C THR A 112 4.79 0.45 18.45
N VAL A 113 3.61 -0.17 18.31
CA VAL A 113 2.86 -0.78 19.41
C VAL A 113 2.47 -2.20 19.03
N ASP A 114 2.90 -3.16 19.84
CA ASP A 114 2.52 -4.57 19.66
C ASP A 114 1.09 -4.80 20.13
N CYS A 115 0.28 -5.48 19.31
CA CYS A 115 -1.08 -5.88 19.65
C CYS A 115 -1.13 -7.09 20.58
N PHE A 116 0.01 -7.75 20.82
CA PHE A 116 0.15 -8.94 21.66
C PHE A 116 1.18 -8.70 22.76
N PHE A 117 1.05 -9.44 23.87
CA PHE A 117 2.10 -9.42 24.89
C PHE A 117 3.35 -10.13 24.36
N THR A 118 4.48 -9.43 24.33
CA THR A 118 5.78 -9.96 23.91
C THR A 118 6.52 -10.68 25.05
N THR A 119 6.21 -10.31 26.30
CA THR A 119 6.82 -10.83 27.53
C THR A 119 5.76 -11.09 28.62
N GLY A 120 6.14 -11.84 29.66
CA GLY A 120 5.28 -12.16 30.81
C GLY A 120 4.40 -13.40 30.63
N GLU A 121 3.52 -13.66 31.61
CA GLU A 121 2.64 -14.83 31.66
C GLU A 121 1.62 -14.88 30.52
N ASN A 122 1.23 -13.71 29.99
CA ASN A 122 0.26 -13.60 28.90
C ASN A 122 0.91 -13.57 27.51
N LYS A 123 2.19 -13.96 27.38
CA LYS A 123 2.92 -13.92 26.11
C LYS A 123 2.15 -14.62 24.98
N GLY A 124 2.01 -13.95 23.85
CA GLY A 124 1.28 -14.46 22.69
C GLY A 124 -0.24 -14.28 22.75
N GLN A 125 -0.80 -13.77 23.85
CA GLN A 125 -2.21 -13.36 23.91
C GLN A 125 -2.40 -11.92 23.41
N SER A 126 -3.55 -11.65 22.80
CA SER A 126 -3.90 -10.31 22.32
C SER A 126 -4.14 -9.36 23.48
N LYS A 127 -3.57 -8.15 23.40
CA LYS A 127 -3.84 -7.08 24.37
C LYS A 127 -5.29 -6.61 24.24
N GLY A 128 -5.95 -6.43 25.39
CA GLY A 128 -7.26 -5.78 25.43
C GLY A 128 -7.18 -4.28 25.12
N LEU A 129 -8.31 -3.68 24.73
CA LEU A 129 -8.38 -2.26 24.35
C LEU A 129 -7.90 -1.31 25.47
N LEU A 130 -8.13 -1.65 26.73
CA LEU A 130 -7.67 -0.85 27.88
C LEU A 130 -6.15 -0.82 28.00
N ILE A 131 -5.48 -1.93 27.72
CA ILE A 131 -4.02 -2.03 27.78
C ILE A 131 -3.40 -1.22 26.65
N LEU A 132 -3.97 -1.36 25.44
CA LEU A 132 -3.57 -0.54 24.29
C LEU A 132 -3.77 0.96 24.57
N ALA A 133 -4.91 1.36 25.13
CA ALA A 133 -5.16 2.75 25.49
C ALA A 133 -4.11 3.28 26.48
N LYS A 134 -3.75 2.48 27.49
CA LYS A 134 -2.73 2.84 28.48
C LYS A 134 -1.34 2.97 27.86
N GLU A 135 -0.94 2.05 26.98
CA GLU A 135 0.34 2.12 26.25
C GLU A 135 0.42 3.32 25.32
N LEU A 136 -0.71 3.74 24.75
CA LEU A 136 -0.81 4.94 23.93
C LEU A 136 -0.95 6.24 24.74
N GLY A 137 -0.92 6.16 26.08
CA GLY A 137 -1.06 7.33 26.96
C GLY A 137 -2.46 7.97 26.94
N ILE A 138 -3.48 7.24 26.48
CA ILE A 138 -4.86 7.70 26.45
C ILE A 138 -5.48 7.49 27.83
N SER A 139 -5.92 8.58 28.47
CA SER A 139 -6.63 8.51 29.74
C SER A 139 -8.05 7.97 29.52
N VAL A 140 -8.32 6.76 30.02
CA VAL A 140 -9.64 6.12 29.92
C VAL A 140 -10.40 6.29 31.24
N PRO A 141 -11.64 6.80 31.22
CA PRO A 141 -12.46 6.90 32.43
C PRO A 141 -12.68 5.51 33.08
N PRO A 142 -12.66 5.39 34.41
CA PRO A 142 -12.78 4.10 35.11
C PRO A 142 -14.12 3.38 34.89
N LYS A 143 -15.14 4.07 34.39
CA LYS A 143 -16.47 3.52 34.04
C LYS A 143 -16.79 3.62 32.54
N ALA A 144 -15.77 3.79 31.69
CA ALA A 144 -15.96 3.95 30.26
C ALA A 144 -16.60 2.70 29.64
N LYS A 145 -17.61 2.90 28.79
CA LYS A 145 -18.22 1.81 28.03
C LYS A 145 -17.30 1.38 26.88
N LEU A 146 -17.47 0.15 26.39
CA LEU A 146 -16.68 -0.39 25.28
C LEU A 146 -16.70 0.53 24.04
N GLU A 147 -17.85 1.11 23.69
CA GLU A 147 -17.98 2.02 22.55
C GLU A 147 -17.22 3.34 22.76
N GLU A 148 -17.16 3.86 23.98
CA GLU A 148 -16.39 5.07 24.30
C GLU A 148 -14.89 4.80 24.16
N ILE A 149 -14.42 3.63 24.62
CA ILE A 149 -13.02 3.22 24.45
C ILE A 149 -12.67 3.07 22.96
N LYS A 150 -13.56 2.47 22.16
CA LYS A 150 -13.37 2.38 20.70
C LYS A 150 -13.31 3.76 20.05
N GLN A 151 -14.15 4.70 20.46
CA GLN A 151 -14.14 6.06 19.93
C GLN A 151 -12.84 6.80 20.28
N LEU A 152 -12.37 6.69 21.54
CA LEU A 152 -11.10 7.27 21.97
C LEU A 152 -9.91 6.70 21.18
N LEU A 153 -9.88 5.38 20.99
CA LEU A 153 -8.84 4.72 20.21
C LEU A 153 -8.93 5.14 18.73
N ASN A 154 -10.11 5.13 18.12
CA ASN A 154 -10.30 5.56 16.71
C ASN A 154 -9.87 7.00 16.45
N ALA A 155 -9.98 7.89 17.45
CA ALA A 155 -9.51 9.27 17.33
C ALA A 155 -7.97 9.38 17.34
N HIS A 156 -7.29 8.43 17.98
CA HIS A 156 -5.84 8.38 18.13
C HIS A 156 -5.15 8.09 16.79
N GLU A 157 -4.00 8.71 16.56
CA GLU A 157 -3.24 8.62 15.30
C GLU A 157 -2.86 7.17 14.94
N ALA A 158 -2.60 6.34 15.96
CA ALA A 158 -2.34 4.90 15.81
C ALA A 158 -3.47 4.10 15.13
N PHE A 159 -4.73 4.52 15.28
CA PHE A 159 -5.89 3.86 14.67
C PHE A 159 -6.49 4.65 13.51
N ARG A 160 -5.93 5.84 13.20
CA ARG A 160 -6.32 6.55 11.99
C ARG A 160 -5.94 5.69 10.80
N ASN A 161 -6.87 5.53 9.88
CA ASN A 161 -6.68 4.74 8.68
C ASN A 161 -5.82 5.51 7.66
N ILE A 162 -4.57 5.77 8.02
CA ILE A 162 -3.59 6.44 7.18
C ILE A 162 -2.82 5.34 6.47
N SER A 163 -3.17 5.11 5.21
CA SER A 163 -2.41 4.19 4.38
C SER A 163 -0.97 4.68 4.23
N LYS A 164 0.02 3.84 4.58
CA LYS A 164 1.44 4.11 4.33
C LYS A 164 1.68 4.56 2.89
N LEU A 165 0.99 3.93 1.94
CA LEU A 165 1.04 4.28 0.53
C LEU A 165 0.54 5.70 0.23
N LYS A 166 -0.53 6.18 0.90
CA LYS A 166 -0.98 7.58 0.78
C LYS A 166 0.06 8.56 1.30
N THR A 167 0.71 8.22 2.40
CA THR A 167 1.79 9.05 2.97
C THR A 167 2.95 9.15 1.98
N VAL A 168 3.41 8.02 1.44
CA VAL A 168 4.46 7.98 0.42
C VAL A 168 4.05 8.75 -0.84
N ALA A 169 2.86 8.54 -1.38
CA ALA A 169 2.43 9.24 -2.59
C ALA A 169 2.41 10.77 -2.43
N ARG A 170 2.02 11.27 -1.25
CA ARG A 170 2.05 12.70 -0.95
C ARG A 170 3.45 13.30 -1.01
N THR A 171 4.51 12.57 -0.64
CA THR A 171 5.88 13.09 -0.73
C THR A 171 6.31 13.33 -2.19
N TYR A 172 5.65 12.67 -3.14
CA TYR A 172 5.85 12.86 -4.59
C TYR A 172 4.78 13.74 -5.24
N GLY A 173 3.91 14.40 -4.46
CA GLY A 173 2.82 15.23 -4.99
C GLY A 173 1.70 14.44 -5.68
N ILE A 174 1.58 13.14 -5.40
CA ILE A 174 0.58 12.26 -6.01
C ILE A 174 -0.60 12.08 -5.06
N ALA A 175 -1.80 12.36 -5.56
CA ALA A 175 -3.05 12.17 -4.83
C ALA A 175 -3.60 10.76 -5.07
N ILE A 176 -3.71 9.95 -4.02
CA ILE A 176 -4.32 8.61 -4.10
C ILE A 176 -5.77 8.66 -3.64
N SER A 177 -6.68 8.14 -4.47
CA SER A 177 -8.07 7.86 -4.13
C SER A 177 -8.32 6.37 -4.08
N PHE A 178 -8.97 5.88 -3.03
CA PHE A 178 -9.28 4.46 -2.86
C PHE A 178 -10.70 4.18 -3.32
N SER A 179 -10.90 3.07 -4.04
CA SER A 179 -12.23 2.62 -4.43
C SER A 179 -12.93 1.95 -3.25
N PRO A 180 -14.25 2.14 -3.12
CA PRO A 180 -15.07 1.32 -2.24
C PRO A 180 -14.86 -0.18 -2.50
N LYS A 181 -14.87 -1.00 -1.44
CA LYS A 181 -14.80 -2.46 -1.60
C LYS A 181 -16.02 -3.01 -2.33
N PHE A 182 -15.83 -4.08 -3.11
CA PHE A 182 -16.89 -4.80 -3.83
C PHE A 182 -17.65 -3.98 -4.88
N HIS A 183 -17.11 -2.82 -5.25
CA HIS A 183 -17.63 -1.97 -6.31
C HIS A 183 -16.69 -2.03 -7.52
N CYS A 184 -16.59 -3.22 -8.15
CA CYS A 184 -15.72 -3.41 -9.31
C CYS A 184 -16.15 -2.55 -10.51
N GLU A 185 -17.42 -2.16 -10.57
CA GLU A 185 -17.96 -1.18 -11.54
C GLU A 185 -17.31 0.20 -11.44
N LEU A 186 -16.76 0.56 -10.27
CA LEU A 186 -16.05 1.83 -10.05
C LEU A 186 -14.56 1.72 -10.37
N ASN A 187 -14.07 0.55 -10.79
CA ASN A 187 -12.68 0.33 -11.14
C ASN A 187 -12.52 0.34 -12.68
N PRO A 188 -12.00 1.44 -13.28
CA PRO A 188 -11.74 1.53 -14.72
C PRO A 188 -11.05 0.31 -15.35
N ILE A 189 -10.13 -0.38 -14.64
CA ILE A 189 -9.46 -1.57 -15.21
C ILE A 189 -10.43 -2.73 -15.40
N GLU A 190 -11.39 -2.90 -14.50
CA GLU A 190 -12.43 -3.93 -14.60
C GLU A 190 -13.38 -3.60 -15.76
N GLY A 191 -13.70 -2.32 -15.95
CA GLY A 191 -14.45 -1.85 -17.12
C GLY A 191 -13.72 -2.16 -18.44
N LEU A 192 -12.41 -1.90 -18.51
CA LEU A 192 -11.58 -2.25 -19.66
C LEU A 192 -11.53 -3.77 -19.88
N TRP A 193 -11.33 -4.55 -18.82
CA TRP A 193 -11.32 -6.01 -18.89
C TRP A 193 -12.66 -6.58 -19.35
N ALA A 194 -13.77 -6.08 -18.82
CA ALA A 194 -15.11 -6.48 -19.25
C ALA A 194 -15.32 -6.18 -20.74
N HIS A 195 -14.91 -4.98 -21.20
CA HIS A 195 -14.98 -4.61 -22.61
C HIS A 195 -14.12 -5.54 -23.49
N SER A 196 -12.87 -5.81 -23.11
CA SER A 196 -11.98 -6.71 -23.84
C SER A 196 -12.54 -8.13 -23.91
N LYS A 197 -13.10 -8.66 -22.82
CA LYS A 197 -13.76 -9.98 -22.80
C LYS A 197 -14.95 -10.02 -23.77
N GLN A 198 -15.77 -8.98 -23.80
CA GLN A 198 -16.89 -8.89 -24.75
C GLN A 198 -16.41 -8.80 -26.20
N TYR A 199 -15.37 -8.01 -26.47
CA TYR A 199 -14.78 -7.86 -27.80
C TYR A 199 -14.26 -9.19 -28.35
N ILE A 200 -13.57 -9.98 -27.50
CA ILE A 200 -13.03 -11.30 -27.86
C ILE A 200 -14.18 -12.26 -28.17
N ARG A 201 -15.14 -12.41 -27.25
CA ARG A 201 -16.31 -13.29 -27.44
C ARG A 201 -17.04 -13.04 -28.75
N ARG A 202 -17.29 -11.78 -29.10
CA ARG A 202 -17.96 -11.41 -30.37
C ARG A 202 -17.19 -11.80 -31.65
N ARG A 203 -15.92 -12.15 -31.56
CA ARG A 203 -15.07 -12.53 -32.70
C ARG A 203 -14.66 -13.98 -32.70
N THR A 204 -14.67 -14.63 -31.54
CA THR A 204 -14.25 -16.02 -31.38
C THR A 204 -15.39 -17.00 -31.25
N ASP A 205 -16.57 -16.52 -30.83
CA ASP A 205 -17.82 -17.30 -30.73
C ASP A 205 -18.72 -16.99 -31.94
#